data_AF-A0A522E6R9-F1
#
_entry.id   AF-A0A522E6R9-F1
#
_cell.length_a   1.000
_cell.length_b   1.000
_cell.length_c   1.000
_cell.angle_alpha   90.00
_cell.angle_beta   90.00
_cell.angle_gamma   90.00
#
_symmetry.space_group_name_H-M   'P 1'
#
loop_
_entity.id
_entity.type
_entity.pdbx_description
1 polymer ?
#
loop_
_entity_poly.entity_id
_entity_poly.type
_entity_poly.pdbx_seq_one_letter_code
_entity_poly.pdbx_strand_id
1 'polypeptide(L)'
;LRKLFTFAPTANADKVRNAIFEAGGGHIGNYSECSFNAEGTGTFRGGDGTTPFAGEAGRRHQENEIKIEVIFPAYLENRIVKAIIASHPYEEVAYDVISLSNTHAGTGSGLTGELIEPIDEGSFLTHLKKVFNVTVVRHTELTGKPVKKVAVCGGAGSFLISRALATEADFYITADIKYHEFFDANGRMVIADIGHYESEQFTINLLQEVLEQKFPTFAVLKTGVNTNPVKYFI
;
A
#
# COMPACT_ATOMS: atom_id res chain seq x y z
N LEU A 1 0.88 8.23 -0.38
CA LEU A 1 1.89 8.53 0.67
C LEU A 1 1.53 9.85 1.36
N ARG A 2 2.17 10.22 2.47
CA ARG A 2 2.04 11.55 3.08
C ARG A 2 3.43 12.18 3.28
N LYS A 3 3.47 13.50 3.32
CA LYS A 3 4.68 14.28 3.62
C LYS A 3 4.45 15.08 4.90
N LEU A 4 5.34 14.90 5.87
CA LEU A 4 5.43 15.68 7.09
C LEU A 4 6.34 16.87 6.85
N PHE A 5 5.93 18.04 7.35
CA PHE A 5 6.78 19.18 7.59
C PHE A 5 6.70 19.52 9.07
N THR A 6 7.83 19.71 9.74
CA THR A 6 7.86 20.22 11.12
C THR A 6 9.07 21.13 11.31
N PHE A 7 9.06 21.93 12.38
CA PHE A 7 10.00 23.02 12.58
C PHE A 7 10.51 22.96 14.00
N ALA A 8 11.81 22.73 14.16
CA ALA A 8 12.44 22.57 15.47
C ALA A 8 13.63 23.53 15.62
N PRO A 9 13.92 24.04 16.83
CA PRO A 9 15.16 24.77 17.10
C PRO A 9 16.38 23.98 16.62
N THR A 10 17.39 24.67 16.09
CA THR A 10 18.60 24.02 15.56
C THR A 10 19.24 23.03 16.55
N ALA A 11 19.27 23.36 17.84
CA ALA A 11 19.81 22.49 18.89
C ALA A 11 19.00 21.21 19.14
N ASN A 12 17.74 21.16 18.72
CA ASN A 12 16.81 20.06 18.98
C ASN A 12 16.41 19.29 17.71
N ALA A 13 16.80 19.78 16.53
CA ALA A 13 16.39 19.24 15.24
C ALA A 13 16.74 17.75 15.09
N ASP A 14 17.93 17.32 15.52
CA ASP A 14 18.34 15.91 15.43
C ASP A 14 17.51 14.99 16.33
N LYS A 15 17.15 15.45 17.54
CA LYS A 15 16.29 14.68 18.45
C LYS A 15 14.91 14.44 17.83
N VAL A 16 14.30 15.48 17.25
CA VAL A 16 13.00 15.39 16.59
C VAL A 16 13.08 14.50 15.36
N ARG A 17 14.14 14.66 14.55
CA ARG A 17 14.38 13.85 13.35
C ARG A 17 14.50 12.36 13.65
N ASN A 18 15.29 12.00 14.66
CA ASN A 18 15.47 10.61 15.07
C ASN A 18 14.15 9.99 15.58
N ALA A 19 13.35 10.74 16.33
CA ALA A 19 12.03 10.29 16.77
C ALA A 19 11.09 10.00 15.58
N ILE A 20 11.15 10.81 14.52
CA ILE A 20 10.38 10.55 13.28
C ILE A 20 10.84 9.24 12.62
N PHE A 21 12.15 9.00 12.55
CA PHE A 21 12.70 7.79 11.95
C PHE A 21 12.36 6.52 12.74
N GLU A 22 12.49 6.56 14.06
CA GLU A 22 12.08 5.46 14.94
C GLU A 22 10.57 5.17 14.86
N ALA A 23 9.76 6.20 14.57
CA ALA A 23 8.33 6.06 14.31
C ALA A 23 8.01 5.46 12.91
N GLY A 24 9.03 5.29 12.05
CA GLY A 24 8.93 4.70 10.72
C GLY A 24 8.81 5.73 9.58
N GLY A 25 9.02 7.02 9.86
CA GLY A 25 9.14 8.04 8.82
C GLY A 25 10.46 7.90 8.05
N GLY A 26 10.47 8.28 6.77
CA GLY A 26 11.70 8.34 5.98
C GLY A 26 12.21 6.98 5.49
N HIS A 27 11.36 5.94 5.52
CA HIS A 27 11.64 4.68 4.84
C HIS A 27 11.16 4.74 3.39
N ILE A 28 12.10 4.72 2.44
CA ILE A 28 11.83 4.79 1.00
C ILE A 28 12.66 3.70 0.29
N GLY A 29 11.99 2.64 -0.17
CA GLY A 29 12.66 1.49 -0.76
C GLY A 29 13.63 0.85 0.23
N ASN A 30 14.90 0.72 -0.17
CA ASN A 30 15.97 0.16 0.66
C ASN A 30 16.67 1.20 1.56
N TYR A 31 16.23 2.45 1.57
CA TYR A 31 16.81 3.52 2.37
C TYR A 31 15.93 3.79 3.60
N SER A 32 16.59 3.98 4.74
CA SER A 32 16.01 4.47 5.99
C SER A 32 16.44 5.92 6.25
N GLU A 33 15.82 6.57 7.23
CA GLU A 33 16.25 7.89 7.72
C GLU A 33 16.29 8.99 6.66
N CYS A 34 15.46 8.86 5.62
CA CYS A 34 15.37 9.85 4.55
C CYS A 34 14.61 11.09 5.00
N SER A 35 15.30 12.23 5.04
CA SER A 35 14.71 13.55 5.31
C SER A 35 15.39 14.63 4.48
N PHE A 36 14.68 15.74 4.26
CA PHE A 36 15.27 16.98 3.76
C PHE A 36 15.18 18.04 4.86
N ASN A 37 16.23 18.85 5.00
CA ASN A 37 16.34 19.84 6.08
C ASN A 37 16.70 21.20 5.47
N ALA A 38 16.05 22.27 5.94
CA ALA A 38 16.37 23.64 5.54
C ALA A 38 16.37 24.55 6.76
N GLU A 39 17.37 25.41 6.87
CA GLU A 39 17.43 26.45 7.91
C GLU A 39 16.44 27.57 7.59
N GLY A 40 15.84 28.15 8.63
CA GLY A 40 14.96 29.29 8.53
C GLY A 40 14.78 30.01 9.86
N THR A 41 13.99 31.08 9.83
CA THR A 41 13.64 31.85 11.02
C THR A 41 12.16 31.71 11.30
N GLY A 42 11.82 31.05 12.40
CA GLY A 42 10.47 30.99 12.95
C GLY A 42 10.16 32.27 13.72
N THR A 43 8.91 32.72 13.68
CA THR A 43 8.45 33.83 14.54
C THR A 43 7.16 33.46 15.22
N PHE A 44 7.08 33.72 16.52
CA PHE A 44 5.87 33.50 17.30
C PHE A 44 5.73 34.55 18.41
N ARG A 45 4.53 34.67 18.97
CA ARG A 45 4.24 35.51 20.13
C ARG A 45 3.37 34.70 21.08
N GLY A 46 3.92 34.32 22.22
CA GLY A 46 3.15 33.66 23.27
C GLY A 46 2.06 34.61 23.78
N GLY A 47 0.84 34.09 23.99
CA GLY A 47 -0.25 34.83 24.61
C GLY A 47 -0.03 35.04 26.12
N ASP A 48 -0.94 35.77 26.75
CA ASP A 48 -0.93 35.95 28.21
C ASP A 48 -1.08 34.59 28.91
N GLY A 49 -0.16 34.28 29.83
CA GLY A 49 -0.15 33.00 30.56
C GLY A 49 0.60 31.85 29.88
N THR A 50 1.27 32.10 28.74
CA THR A 50 2.15 31.09 28.11
C THR A 50 3.53 31.04 28.77
N THR A 51 4.13 29.86 28.80
CA THR A 51 5.53 29.62 29.21
C THR A 51 6.33 29.15 28.00
N PRO A 52 6.63 30.04 27.03
CA PRO A 52 7.28 29.63 25.80
C PRO A 52 8.66 29.05 26.11
N PHE A 53 9.00 27.96 25.43
CA PHE A 53 10.33 27.33 25.54
C PHE A 53 11.47 28.32 25.21
N ALA A 54 11.22 29.25 24.28
CA ALA A 54 12.11 30.33 23.92
C ALA A 54 11.37 31.68 23.82
N GLY A 55 11.99 32.75 24.30
CA GLY A 55 11.41 34.11 24.30
C GLY A 55 10.59 34.46 25.55
N GLU A 56 9.81 35.54 25.46
CA GLU A 56 9.00 36.07 26.56
C GLU A 56 7.52 36.17 26.15
N ALA A 57 6.61 35.83 27.08
CA ALA A 57 5.17 35.97 26.88
C ALA A 57 4.79 37.42 26.52
N GLY A 58 3.83 37.57 25.61
CA GLY A 58 3.37 38.88 25.13
C GLY A 58 4.34 39.60 24.19
N ARG A 59 5.54 39.06 23.90
CA ARG A 59 6.52 39.64 22.95
C ARG A 59 6.70 38.72 21.74
N ARG A 60 7.00 39.32 20.58
CA ARG A 60 7.35 38.54 19.39
C ARG A 60 8.78 38.03 19.56
N HIS A 61 8.96 36.72 19.49
CA HIS A 61 10.26 36.06 19.45
C HIS A 61 10.61 35.66 18.02
N GLN A 62 11.92 35.57 17.74
CA GLN A 62 12.46 35.00 16.51
C GLN A 62 13.41 33.88 16.92
N GLU A 63 13.27 32.71 16.32
CA GLU A 63 14.10 31.55 16.62
C GLU A 63 14.70 30.97 15.34
N ASN A 64 15.96 30.51 15.44
CA ASN A 64 16.60 29.78 14.35
C ASN A 64 16.10 28.33 14.37
N GLU A 65 15.43 27.94 13.30
CA GLU A 65 14.77 26.64 13.20
C GLU A 65 15.23 25.86 11.97
N ILE A 66 15.16 24.54 12.09
CA ILE A 66 15.29 23.61 10.97
C ILE A 66 13.90 23.15 10.58
N LYS A 67 13.53 23.43 9.34
CA LYS A 67 12.40 22.79 8.67
C LYS A 67 12.80 21.38 8.28
N ILE A 68 12.15 20.39 8.88
CA ILE A 68 12.38 18.96 8.64
C ILE A 68 11.23 18.43 7.76
N GLU A 69 11.58 17.79 6.65
CA GLU A 69 10.63 17.22 5.71
C GLU A 69 10.83 15.71 5.55
N VAL A 70 9.77 14.92 5.74
CA VAL A 70 9.83 13.45 5.70
C VAL A 70 8.63 12.86 4.98
N ILE A 71 8.85 11.88 4.11
CA ILE A 71 7.78 11.09 3.48
C ILE A 71 7.51 9.82 4.30
N PHE A 72 6.24 9.44 4.43
CA PHE A 72 5.85 8.24 5.16
C PHE A 72 4.52 7.62 4.64
N PRO A 73 4.26 6.33 4.90
CA PRO A 73 2.96 5.69 4.66
C PRO A 73 1.84 6.26 5.55
N ALA A 74 0.65 6.47 4.99
CA ALA A 74 -0.47 7.12 5.70
C ALA A 74 -0.87 6.43 7.01
N TYR A 75 -0.73 5.10 7.10
CA TYR A 75 -1.08 4.35 8.32
C TYR A 75 -0.14 4.62 9.51
N LEU A 76 1.05 5.22 9.27
CA LEU A 76 1.99 5.59 10.33
C LEU A 76 1.73 6.99 10.92
N GLU A 77 0.79 7.75 10.37
CA GLU A 77 0.57 9.15 10.77
C GLU A 77 0.41 9.35 12.27
N ASN A 78 -0.54 8.64 12.88
CA ASN A 78 -0.80 8.78 14.31
C ASN A 78 0.42 8.44 15.16
N ARG A 79 1.26 7.51 14.71
CA ARG A 79 2.49 7.14 15.40
C ARG A 79 3.55 8.24 15.27
N ILE A 80 3.73 8.77 14.06
CA ILE A 80 4.70 9.84 13.78
C ILE A 80 4.31 11.14 14.48
N VAL A 81 3.03 11.53 14.43
CA VAL A 81 2.53 12.74 15.12
C VAL A 81 2.75 12.65 16.62
N LYS A 82 2.49 11.49 17.24
CA LYS A 82 2.80 11.28 18.67
C LYS A 82 4.30 11.38 18.95
N ALA A 83 5.15 10.85 18.08
CA ALA A 83 6.60 10.89 18.25
C ALA A 83 7.16 12.31 18.15
N ILE A 84 6.68 13.14 17.22
CA ILE A 84 7.10 14.54 17.14
C ILE A 84 6.64 15.30 18.39
N ILE A 85 5.37 15.18 18.79
CA ILE A 85 4.85 15.90 19.97
C ILE A 85 5.64 15.53 21.24
N ALA A 86 5.99 14.25 21.42
CA ALA A 86 6.74 13.80 22.58
C ALA A 86 8.22 14.20 22.58
N SER A 87 8.83 14.39 21.40
CA SER A 87 10.26 14.69 21.28
C SER A 87 10.57 16.18 21.18
N HIS A 88 9.60 16.98 20.74
CA HIS A 88 9.74 18.41 20.49
C HIS A 88 9.97 19.21 21.79
N PRO A 89 10.79 20.28 21.76
CA PRO A 89 10.97 21.17 22.91
C PRO A 89 9.77 22.09 23.19
N TYR A 90 8.96 22.38 22.16
CA TYR A 90 7.80 23.26 22.31
C TYR A 90 6.59 22.52 22.85
N GLU A 91 5.81 23.20 23.69
CA GLU A 91 4.53 22.69 24.22
C GLU A 91 3.52 22.46 23.09
N GLU A 92 3.42 23.42 22.17
CA GLU A 92 2.58 23.35 20.98
C GLU A 92 3.46 23.19 19.73
N VAL A 93 3.39 22.01 19.10
CA VAL A 93 4.28 21.65 17.99
C VAL A 93 3.63 22.03 16.66
N ALA A 94 4.29 22.90 15.90
CA ALA A 94 3.88 23.21 14.53
C ALA A 94 4.31 22.09 13.57
N TYR A 95 3.35 21.54 12.84
CA TYR A 95 3.60 20.58 11.77
C TYR A 95 2.49 20.60 10.72
N ASP A 96 2.85 20.24 9.49
CA ASP A 96 1.91 20.03 8.39
C ASP A 96 1.98 18.58 7.91
N VAL A 97 0.83 18.00 7.58
CA VAL A 97 0.77 16.72 6.88
C VAL A 97 0.04 16.88 5.56
N ILE A 98 0.77 16.66 4.47
CA ILE A 98 0.27 16.83 3.11
C ILE A 98 0.10 15.45 2.45
N SER A 99 -1.08 15.21 1.88
CA SER A 99 -1.34 14.04 1.05
C SER A 99 -0.57 14.13 -0.26
N LEU A 100 0.19 13.09 -0.59
CA LEU A 100 0.96 13.00 -1.83
C LEU A 100 0.28 12.08 -2.84
N SER A 101 0.33 12.45 -4.12
CA SER A 101 -0.05 11.60 -5.24
C SER A 101 0.95 10.47 -5.53
N ASN A 102 2.13 10.51 -4.91
CA ASN A 102 3.14 9.46 -5.00
C ASN A 102 2.55 8.09 -4.60
N THR A 103 2.75 7.10 -5.46
CA THR A 103 2.46 5.70 -5.18
C THR A 103 3.54 5.10 -4.30
N HIS A 104 3.16 4.15 -3.45
CA HIS A 104 4.12 3.35 -2.69
C HIS A 104 4.38 2.07 -3.49
N ALA A 105 5.64 1.87 -3.92
CA ALA A 105 6.00 0.80 -4.87
C ALA A 105 5.59 -0.61 -4.41
N GLY A 106 5.56 -0.86 -3.10
CA GLY A 106 5.14 -2.13 -2.53
C GLY A 106 3.63 -2.30 -2.30
N THR A 107 2.78 -1.41 -2.81
CA THR A 107 1.32 -1.49 -2.61
C THR A 107 0.55 -1.21 -3.89
N GLY A 108 -0.48 -2.00 -4.15
CA GLY A 108 -1.36 -1.83 -5.29
C GLY A 108 -2.52 -2.83 -5.24
N SER A 109 -3.33 -2.80 -6.28
CA SER A 109 -4.37 -3.82 -6.51
C SER A 109 -3.89 -4.74 -7.62
N GLY A 110 -3.90 -6.04 -7.36
CA GLY A 110 -3.39 -7.06 -8.28
C GLY A 110 -1.86 -7.14 -8.33
N LEU A 111 -1.39 -8.14 -9.07
CA LEU A 111 0.02 -8.46 -9.28
C LEU A 111 0.26 -8.83 -10.73
N THR A 112 1.47 -8.63 -11.21
CA THR A 112 1.95 -9.18 -12.47
C THR A 112 3.16 -10.08 -12.22
N GLY A 113 3.29 -11.12 -13.03
CA GLY A 113 4.39 -12.06 -12.97
C GLY A 113 4.63 -12.72 -14.30
N GLU A 114 5.75 -13.43 -14.40
CA GLU A 114 6.11 -14.20 -15.59
C GLU A 114 6.30 -15.67 -15.22
N LEU A 115 5.80 -16.56 -16.06
CA LEU A 115 6.15 -17.97 -16.04
C LEU A 115 7.62 -18.13 -16.42
N ILE A 116 8.30 -19.11 -15.81
CA ILE A 116 9.70 -19.43 -16.10
C ILE A 116 9.85 -19.76 -17.59
N GLU A 117 8.99 -20.65 -18.08
CA GLU A 117 8.90 -21.02 -19.50
C GLU A 117 7.49 -20.72 -20.02
N PRO A 118 7.34 -20.15 -21.23
CA PRO A 118 6.03 -19.95 -21.84
C PRO A 118 5.31 -21.28 -22.07
N ILE A 119 4.01 -21.32 -21.85
CA ILE A 119 3.16 -22.49 -22.12
C ILE A 119 1.98 -22.12 -23.02
N ASP A 120 1.31 -23.09 -23.64
CA ASP A 120 0.13 -22.81 -24.45
C ASP A 120 -1.08 -22.41 -23.59
N GLU A 121 -2.03 -21.69 -24.19
CA GLU A 121 -3.19 -21.12 -23.51
C GLU A 121 -4.10 -22.19 -22.89
N GLY A 122 -4.25 -23.35 -23.53
CA GLY A 122 -5.06 -24.47 -23.03
C GLY A 122 -4.44 -25.14 -21.81
N SER A 123 -3.12 -25.37 -21.85
CA SER A 123 -2.36 -25.84 -20.70
C SER A 123 -2.40 -24.84 -19.55
N PHE A 124 -2.33 -23.54 -19.84
CA PHE A 124 -2.45 -22.50 -18.81
C PHE A 124 -3.83 -22.49 -18.15
N LEU A 125 -4.92 -22.56 -18.92
CA LEU A 125 -6.27 -22.68 -18.37
C LEU A 125 -6.43 -23.96 -17.52
N THR A 126 -5.86 -25.08 -17.96
CA THR A 126 -5.83 -26.32 -17.18
C THR A 126 -5.04 -26.18 -15.89
N HIS A 127 -3.92 -25.45 -15.94
CA HIS A 127 -3.13 -25.12 -14.77
C HIS A 127 -3.91 -24.25 -13.77
N LEU A 128 -4.64 -23.22 -14.24
CA LEU A 128 -5.52 -22.39 -13.40
C LEU A 128 -6.58 -23.23 -12.70
N LYS A 129 -7.26 -24.13 -13.43
CA LYS A 129 -8.23 -25.06 -12.84
C LYS A 129 -7.64 -25.86 -11.70
N LYS A 130 -6.42 -26.35 -11.86
CA LYS A 130 -5.72 -27.13 -10.83
C LYS A 130 -5.31 -26.28 -9.63
N VAL A 131 -4.72 -25.11 -9.86
CA VAL A 131 -4.21 -24.23 -8.80
C VAL A 131 -5.33 -23.68 -7.94
N PHE A 132 -6.39 -23.15 -8.57
CA PHE A 132 -7.52 -22.55 -7.86
C PHE A 132 -8.62 -23.58 -7.52
N ASN A 133 -8.42 -24.86 -7.89
CA ASN A 133 -9.39 -25.93 -7.71
C ASN A 133 -10.78 -25.58 -8.28
N VAL A 134 -10.80 -25.02 -9.50
CA VAL A 134 -12.03 -24.56 -10.16
C VAL A 134 -12.47 -25.51 -11.27
N THR A 135 -13.78 -25.68 -11.38
CA THR A 135 -14.38 -26.61 -12.34
C THR A 135 -14.66 -25.96 -13.69
N VAL A 136 -14.93 -24.66 -13.71
CA VAL A 136 -15.20 -23.85 -14.89
C VAL A 136 -14.32 -22.61 -14.86
N VAL A 137 -13.80 -22.22 -16.02
CA VAL A 137 -13.15 -20.92 -16.23
C VAL A 137 -13.89 -20.24 -17.36
N ARG A 138 -14.45 -19.06 -17.13
CA ARG A 138 -15.02 -18.25 -18.21
C ARG A 138 -13.89 -17.42 -18.78
N HIS A 139 -13.74 -17.39 -20.10
CA HIS A 139 -12.65 -16.63 -20.70
C HIS A 139 -13.07 -15.96 -22.01
N THR A 140 -12.34 -14.92 -22.41
CA THR A 140 -12.42 -14.36 -23.76
C THR A 140 -11.88 -15.34 -24.79
N GLU A 141 -12.08 -15.05 -26.07
CA GLU A 141 -11.40 -15.80 -27.13
C GLU A 141 -9.88 -15.85 -26.89
N LEU A 142 -9.30 -17.01 -27.21
CA LEU A 142 -7.86 -17.24 -27.10
C LEU A 142 -7.12 -16.44 -28.16
N THR A 143 -5.91 -15.98 -27.84
CA THR A 143 -5.11 -15.12 -28.71
C THR A 143 -4.23 -15.89 -29.68
N GLY A 144 -4.06 -17.20 -29.48
CA GLY A 144 -3.17 -18.05 -30.25
C GLY A 144 -1.68 -17.85 -29.93
N LYS A 145 -1.36 -17.17 -28.82
CA LYS A 145 0.01 -16.86 -28.40
C LYS A 145 0.40 -17.66 -27.15
N PRO A 146 1.68 -18.01 -26.98
CA PRO A 146 2.16 -18.59 -25.72
C PRO A 146 1.92 -17.64 -24.53
N VAL A 147 1.54 -18.20 -23.40
CA VAL A 147 1.37 -17.49 -22.13
C VAL A 147 2.71 -17.43 -21.42
N LYS A 148 3.20 -16.22 -21.18
CA LYS A 148 4.38 -15.97 -20.34
C LYS A 148 4.04 -14.98 -19.23
N LYS A 149 3.51 -13.81 -19.58
CA LYS A 149 3.22 -12.73 -18.64
C LYS A 149 1.77 -12.77 -18.21
N VAL A 150 1.54 -12.77 -16.90
CA VAL A 150 0.22 -12.93 -16.31
C VAL A 150 -0.02 -11.79 -15.33
N ALA A 151 -1.18 -11.15 -15.46
CA ALA A 151 -1.74 -10.27 -14.45
C ALA A 151 -2.78 -11.04 -13.63
N VAL A 152 -2.87 -10.76 -12.33
CA VAL A 152 -3.86 -11.38 -11.44
C VAL A 152 -4.43 -10.35 -10.48
N CYS A 153 -5.75 -10.38 -10.27
CA CYS A 153 -6.43 -9.67 -9.20
C CYS A 153 -7.57 -10.54 -8.67
N GLY A 154 -7.49 -10.93 -7.39
CA GLY A 154 -8.59 -11.60 -6.72
C GLY A 154 -9.84 -10.72 -6.65
N GLY A 155 -11.00 -11.37 -6.58
CA GLY A 155 -12.31 -10.73 -6.50
C GLY A 155 -12.69 -9.98 -7.78
N ALA A 156 -13.50 -8.93 -7.62
CA ALA A 156 -14.03 -8.13 -8.72
C ALA A 156 -12.97 -7.17 -9.30
N GLY A 157 -12.13 -7.66 -10.22
CA GLY A 157 -10.99 -6.92 -10.77
C GLY A 157 -11.22 -6.25 -12.12
N SER A 158 -12.47 -6.06 -12.58
CA SER A 158 -12.72 -5.45 -13.90
C SER A 158 -12.11 -4.04 -14.06
N PHE A 159 -12.04 -3.28 -12.95
CA PHE A 159 -11.43 -1.95 -12.90
C PHE A 159 -9.92 -1.92 -13.24
N LEU A 160 -9.24 -3.07 -13.27
CA LEU A 160 -7.83 -3.18 -13.61
C LEU A 160 -7.58 -3.71 -15.04
N ILE A 161 -8.60 -4.03 -15.83
CA ILE A 161 -8.40 -4.59 -17.19
C ILE A 161 -7.49 -3.69 -18.03
N SER A 162 -7.73 -2.38 -18.03
CA SER A 162 -6.90 -1.42 -18.77
C SER A 162 -5.45 -1.36 -18.27
N ARG A 163 -5.24 -1.56 -16.96
CA ARG A 163 -3.90 -1.62 -16.36
C ARG A 163 -3.19 -2.93 -16.68
N ALA A 164 -3.90 -4.06 -16.63
CA ALA A 164 -3.36 -5.36 -17.03
C ALA A 164 -2.91 -5.34 -18.49
N LEU A 165 -3.73 -4.78 -19.38
CA LEU A 165 -3.37 -4.53 -20.79
C LEU A 165 -2.13 -3.64 -20.92
N ALA A 166 -2.04 -2.57 -20.14
CA ALA A 166 -0.88 -1.68 -20.16
C ALA A 166 0.42 -2.37 -19.68
N THR A 167 0.30 -3.49 -18.95
CA THR A 167 1.45 -4.32 -18.61
C THR A 167 1.82 -5.33 -19.69
N GLU A 168 1.09 -5.40 -20.80
CA GLU A 168 1.30 -6.39 -21.87
C GLU A 168 1.19 -7.83 -21.34
N ALA A 169 0.28 -8.07 -20.40
CA ALA A 169 0.00 -9.42 -19.93
C ALA A 169 -0.69 -10.23 -21.03
N ASP A 170 -0.31 -11.50 -21.18
CA ASP A 170 -0.95 -12.45 -22.07
C ASP A 170 -2.29 -12.91 -21.48
N PHE A 171 -2.33 -13.06 -20.15
CA PHE A 171 -3.54 -13.42 -19.39
C PHE A 171 -3.79 -12.45 -18.25
N TYR A 172 -5.06 -12.13 -18.01
CA TYR A 172 -5.54 -11.46 -16.80
C TYR A 172 -6.52 -12.35 -16.05
N ILE A 173 -6.12 -12.80 -14.88
CA ILE A 173 -6.90 -13.66 -14.00
C ILE A 173 -7.66 -12.80 -13.00
N THR A 174 -8.98 -12.91 -12.98
CA THR A 174 -9.82 -12.20 -12.01
C THR A 174 -11.18 -12.86 -11.85
N ALA A 175 -12.17 -12.14 -11.34
CA ALA A 175 -13.55 -12.58 -11.25
C ALA A 175 -14.55 -11.42 -11.42
N ASP A 176 -15.83 -11.77 -11.42
CA ASP A 176 -17.00 -10.88 -11.56
C ASP A 176 -16.99 -10.01 -12.82
N ILE A 177 -16.40 -10.52 -13.90
CA ILE A 177 -16.40 -9.84 -15.18
C ILE A 177 -17.80 -9.87 -15.79
N LYS A 178 -18.31 -8.68 -16.12
CA LYS A 178 -19.60 -8.48 -16.79
C LYS A 178 -19.44 -8.68 -18.29
N TYR A 179 -20.56 -8.97 -18.96
CA TYR A 179 -20.60 -9.25 -20.39
C TYR A 179 -19.83 -8.25 -21.24
N HIS A 180 -20.07 -6.94 -21.05
CA HIS A 180 -19.39 -5.91 -21.84
C HIS A 180 -17.90 -5.76 -21.53
N GLU A 181 -17.48 -6.07 -20.30
CA GLU A 181 -16.07 -5.97 -19.88
C GLU A 181 -15.21 -7.06 -20.52
N PHE A 182 -15.80 -8.21 -20.93
CA PHE A 182 -15.08 -9.22 -21.71
C PHE A 182 -14.57 -8.67 -23.06
N PHE A 183 -15.23 -7.65 -23.64
CA PHE A 183 -14.78 -7.05 -24.90
C PHE A 183 -13.55 -6.14 -24.72
N ASP A 184 -13.26 -5.68 -23.50
CA ASP A 184 -12.17 -4.73 -23.23
C ASP A 184 -10.78 -5.35 -23.49
N ALA A 185 -10.67 -6.68 -23.40
CA ALA A 185 -9.50 -7.46 -23.82
C ALA A 185 -9.09 -7.19 -25.28
N ASN A 186 -10.08 -7.04 -26.16
CA ASN A 186 -9.94 -6.70 -27.57
C ASN A 186 -8.86 -7.53 -28.31
N GLY A 187 -8.78 -8.84 -28.04
CA GLY A 187 -7.83 -9.78 -28.66
C GLY A 187 -6.35 -9.57 -28.31
N ARG A 188 -6.03 -8.69 -27.35
CA ARG A 188 -4.63 -8.40 -26.95
C ARG A 188 -4.17 -9.20 -25.74
N MET A 189 -5.10 -9.74 -24.98
CA MET A 189 -4.91 -10.47 -23.72
C MET A 189 -6.12 -11.36 -23.50
N VAL A 190 -5.95 -12.53 -22.92
CA VAL A 190 -7.08 -13.36 -22.49
C VAL A 190 -7.52 -12.94 -21.09
N ILE A 191 -8.78 -12.59 -20.91
CA ILE A 191 -9.36 -12.44 -19.56
C ILE A 191 -9.85 -13.82 -19.13
N ALA A 192 -9.40 -14.30 -17.97
CA ALA A 192 -9.84 -15.53 -17.34
C ALA A 192 -10.57 -15.20 -16.03
N ASP A 193 -11.88 -15.36 -16.04
CA ASP A 193 -12.74 -15.25 -14.88
C ASP A 193 -12.90 -16.61 -14.21
N ILE A 194 -12.30 -16.73 -13.02
CA ILE A 194 -12.18 -17.98 -12.27
C ILE A 194 -13.16 -18.09 -11.09
N GLY A 195 -14.03 -17.09 -10.89
CA GLY A 195 -14.92 -16.99 -9.73
C GLY A 195 -14.33 -16.21 -8.55
N HIS A 196 -15.18 -15.41 -7.90
CA HIS A 196 -14.75 -14.45 -6.87
C HIS A 196 -14.19 -15.16 -5.66
N TYR A 197 -14.97 -16.08 -5.09
CA TYR A 197 -14.58 -16.85 -3.92
C TYR A 197 -13.31 -17.69 -4.21
N GLU A 198 -13.29 -18.34 -5.36
CA GLU A 198 -12.21 -19.20 -5.83
C GLU A 198 -10.88 -18.44 -5.89
N SER A 199 -10.91 -17.20 -6.37
CA SER A 199 -9.72 -16.35 -6.46
C SER A 199 -9.19 -15.87 -5.10
N GLU A 200 -10.04 -15.79 -4.07
CA GLU A 200 -9.71 -15.22 -2.77
C GLU A 200 -9.56 -16.26 -1.64
N GLN A 201 -9.84 -17.54 -1.91
CA GLN A 201 -9.83 -18.61 -0.90
C GLN A 201 -8.48 -18.76 -0.16
N PHE A 202 -7.39 -18.26 -0.74
CA PHE A 202 -6.05 -18.30 -0.15
C PHE A 202 -5.80 -17.19 0.86
N THR A 203 -6.58 -16.10 0.84
CA THR A 203 -6.38 -14.92 1.70
C THR A 203 -6.44 -15.30 3.19
N ILE A 204 -7.32 -16.23 3.56
CA ILE A 204 -7.44 -16.67 4.95
C ILE A 204 -6.18 -17.40 5.45
N ASN A 205 -5.46 -18.10 4.56
CA ASN A 205 -4.20 -18.76 4.89
C ASN A 205 -3.11 -17.71 5.11
N LEU A 206 -3.02 -16.71 4.23
CA LEU A 206 -2.08 -15.60 4.39
C LEU A 206 -2.29 -14.85 5.70
N LEU A 207 -3.55 -14.55 6.04
CA LEU A 207 -3.89 -13.89 7.30
C LEU A 207 -3.53 -14.77 8.50
N GLN A 208 -3.82 -16.07 8.44
CA GLN A 208 -3.44 -17.02 9.48
C GLN A 208 -1.93 -17.02 9.71
N GLU A 209 -1.12 -17.17 8.65
CA GLU A 209 0.34 -17.18 8.74
C GLU A 209 0.89 -15.89 9.38
N VAL A 210 0.38 -14.73 8.96
CA VAL A 210 0.78 -13.42 9.53
C VAL A 210 0.42 -13.32 11.02
N LEU A 211 -0.75 -13.83 11.41
CA LEU A 211 -1.19 -13.82 12.80
C LEU A 211 -0.38 -14.79 13.67
N GLU A 212 -0.06 -15.99 13.17
CA GLU A 212 0.75 -16.99 13.88
C GLU A 212 2.17 -16.46 14.15
N GLN A 213 2.76 -15.76 13.17
CA GLN A 213 4.06 -15.13 13.34
C GLN A 213 4.05 -14.01 14.39
N LYS A 214 2.96 -13.23 14.48
CA LYS A 214 2.84 -12.11 15.44
C LYS A 214 2.40 -12.54 16.83
N PHE A 215 1.64 -13.62 16.95
CA PHE A 215 1.04 -14.10 18.19
C PHE A 215 1.41 -15.57 18.45
N PRO A 216 2.70 -15.88 18.67
CA PRO A 216 3.19 -17.26 18.74
C PRO A 216 2.63 -18.07 19.92
N THR A 217 2.05 -17.40 20.92
CA THR A 217 1.48 -18.02 22.12
C THR A 217 0.00 -18.39 21.98
N PHE A 218 -0.68 -17.94 20.93
CA PHE A 218 -2.10 -18.20 20.72
C PHE A 218 -2.31 -19.12 19.52
N ALA A 219 -3.17 -20.12 19.68
CA ALA A 219 -3.61 -20.93 18.55
C ALA A 219 -4.49 -20.09 17.62
N VAL A 220 -3.97 -19.76 16.44
CA VAL A 220 -4.74 -19.08 15.40
C VAL A 220 -5.61 -20.12 14.69
N LEU A 221 -6.92 -19.89 14.66
CA LEU A 221 -7.87 -20.74 13.97
C LEU A 221 -8.47 -19.98 12.79
N LYS A 222 -8.67 -20.70 11.68
CA LYS A 222 -9.44 -20.22 10.53
C LYS A 222 -10.74 -21.00 10.38
N THR A 223 -11.75 -20.37 9.80
CA THR A 223 -13.00 -21.08 9.49
C THR A 223 -12.77 -22.17 8.45
N GLY A 224 -13.38 -23.34 8.66
CA GLY A 224 -13.51 -24.39 7.65
C GLY A 224 -14.82 -24.31 6.85
N VAL A 225 -15.68 -23.34 7.17
CA VAL A 225 -16.97 -23.17 6.50
C VAL A 225 -16.74 -22.56 5.12
N ASN A 226 -17.18 -23.26 4.08
CA ASN A 226 -17.22 -22.72 2.73
C ASN A 226 -18.40 -21.73 2.61
N THR A 227 -18.09 -20.46 2.40
CA THR A 227 -19.07 -19.38 2.28
C THR A 227 -19.35 -18.97 0.83
N ASN A 228 -18.97 -19.79 -0.15
CA ASN A 228 -19.22 -19.50 -1.55
C ASN A 228 -20.72 -19.60 -1.87
N PRO A 229 -21.39 -18.48 -2.21
CA PRO A 229 -22.80 -18.49 -2.56
C PRO A 229 -23.05 -19.02 -3.97
N VAL A 230 -22.03 -19.03 -4.83
CA VAL A 230 -22.13 -19.46 -6.23
C VAL A 230 -21.97 -20.98 -6.30
N LYS A 231 -22.85 -21.63 -7.08
CA LYS A 231 -22.79 -23.07 -7.38
C LYS A 231 -22.77 -23.25 -8.89
N TYR A 232 -21.83 -24.08 -9.36
CA TYR A 232 -21.64 -24.37 -10.77
C TYR A 232 -22.31 -25.70 -11.11
N PHE A 233 -23.10 -25.72 -12.18
CA PHE A 233 -23.60 -26.94 -12.80
C PHE A 233 -22.66 -27.31 -13.95
N ILE A 234 -22.15 -28.54 -13.97
CA ILE A 234 -21.12 -29.02 -14.91
C ILE A 234 -21.66 -30.22 -15.66
#